data_AF-A0A837JCS4-F1
#
_entry.id   AF-A0A837JCS4-F1
#
_cell.length_a   1.000
_cell.length_b   1.000
_cell.length_c   1.000
_cell.angle_alpha   90.00
_cell.angle_beta   90.00
_cell.angle_gamma   90.00
#
_symmetry.space_group_name_H-M   'P 1'
#
loop_
_entity.id
_entity.type
_entity.pdbx_description
1 polymer ?
#
loop_
_entity_poly.entity_id
_entity_poly.type
_entity_poly.pdbx_seq_one_letter_code
_entity_poly.pdbx_strand_id
1 'polypeptide(L)'
;MQMKICAAKAIANLAKEPITEELKESFGNLTYGKNYIIPIPFDKRLMVEVSSAVASSAVESGVARVKDFDLEKYREKLISMI
;
A
#
# COMPACT_ATOMS: atom_id res chain seq x y z
N MET A 1 -17.42 -4.49 -4.06
CA MET A 1 -16.96 -3.91 -2.77
C MET A 1 -15.56 -4.40 -2.35
N GLN A 2 -15.18 -5.65 -2.65
CA GLN A 2 -13.95 -6.26 -2.13
C GLN A 2 -12.67 -5.43 -2.35
N MET A 3 -12.43 -4.91 -3.54
CA MET A 3 -11.26 -4.04 -3.82
C MET A 3 -11.15 -2.83 -2.89
N LYS A 4 -12.27 -2.17 -2.56
CA LYS A 4 -12.27 -1.04 -1.62
C LYS A 4 -11.90 -1.47 -0.20
N ILE A 5 -12.36 -2.65 0.21
CA ILE A 5 -12.03 -3.24 1.52
C ILE A 5 -10.54 -3.60 1.57
N CYS A 6 -9.99 -4.21 0.50
CA CYS A 6 -8.56 -4.53 0.41
C CYS A 6 -7.69 -3.27 0.45
N ALA A 7 -8.08 -2.21 -0.26
CA ALA A 7 -7.41 -0.92 -0.18
C ALA A 7 -7.40 -0.35 1.24
N ALA A 8 -8.56 -0.33 1.91
CA ALA A 8 -8.66 0.17 3.29
C ALA A 8 -7.80 -0.66 4.26
N LYS A 9 -7.79 -1.99 4.11
CA LYS A 9 -6.94 -2.88 4.91
C LYS A 9 -5.44 -2.64 4.66
N ALA A 10 -5.03 -2.45 3.40
CA ALA A 10 -3.63 -2.16 3.05
C ALA A 10 -3.15 -0.86 3.71
N ILE A 11 -3.97 0.20 3.63
CA ILE A 11 -3.69 1.48 4.30
C ILE A 11 -3.57 1.30 5.82
N ALA A 12 -4.52 0.58 6.43
CA ALA A 12 -4.54 0.36 7.87
C ALA A 12 -3.36 -0.50 8.36
N ASN A 13 -2.89 -1.44 7.55
CA ASN A 13 -1.72 -2.25 7.85
C ASN A 13 -0.45 -1.41 7.73
N LEU A 14 -0.30 -0.64 6.64
CA LEU A 14 0.85 0.25 6.45
C LEU A 14 0.97 1.30 7.55
N ALA A 15 -0.15 1.80 8.08
CA ALA A 15 -0.15 2.74 9.20
C ALA A 15 0.49 2.16 10.48
N LYS A 16 0.43 0.83 10.65
CA LYS A 16 0.98 0.11 11.81
C LYS A 16 2.44 -0.26 11.62
N GLU A 17 2.96 -0.17 10.40
CA GLU A 17 4.36 -0.39 10.13
C GLU A 17 5.19 0.83 10.53
N PRO A 18 6.45 0.65 10.97
CA PRO A 18 7.38 1.75 11.17
C PRO A 18 7.50 2.59 9.89
N ILE A 19 7.54 3.92 10.04
CA ILE A 19 7.82 4.81 8.92
C ILE A 19 9.29 4.73 8.49
N THR A 20 9.57 5.11 7.23
CA THR A 20 10.93 5.16 6.69
C THR A 20 11.75 6.28 7.33
N GLU A 21 13.08 6.19 7.26
CA GLU A 21 13.96 7.24 7.79
C GLU A 21 13.73 8.60 7.12
N GLU A 22 13.51 8.64 5.80
CA GLU A 22 13.16 9.87 5.06
C GLU A 22 11.92 10.57 5.63
N LEU A 23 10.89 9.80 6.00
CA LEU A 23 9.70 10.34 6.63
C LEU A 23 9.94 10.76 8.07
N LYS A 24 10.82 10.07 8.81
CA LYS A 24 11.21 10.48 10.17
C LYS A 24 11.95 11.79 10.17
N GLU A 25 12.85 11.99 9.21
CA GLU A 25 13.59 13.25 9.04
C GLU A 25 12.65 14.41 8.73
N SER A 26 11.61 14.17 7.92
CA SER A 26 10.69 15.22 7.45
C SER A 26 9.54 15.52 8.44
N PHE A 27 8.99 14.49 9.09
CA PHE A 27 7.76 14.58 9.89
C PHE A 27 7.94 14.14 11.36
N GLY A 28 9.16 13.75 11.75
CA GLY A 28 9.45 13.23 13.07
C GLY A 28 9.06 11.76 13.25
N ASN A 29 9.23 11.24 14.46
CA ASN A 29 8.95 9.85 14.77
C ASN A 29 7.44 9.61 14.91
N LEU A 30 6.79 9.22 13.81
CA LEU A 30 5.37 8.86 13.79
C LEU A 30 5.22 7.37 14.10
N THR A 31 4.49 7.07 15.17
CA THR A 31 4.13 5.70 15.58
C THR A 31 2.62 5.57 15.61
N TYR A 32 2.11 4.43 15.16
CA TYR A 32 0.67 4.16 15.17
C TYR A 32 0.06 4.41 16.55
N GLY A 33 -0.98 5.24 16.59
CA GLY A 33 -1.62 5.65 17.84
C GLY A 33 -2.61 6.78 17.63
N LYS A 34 -3.09 7.37 18.73
CA LYS A 34 -4.14 8.42 18.72
C LYS A 34 -3.85 9.57 17.74
N ASN A 35 -2.57 9.90 17.56
CA ASN A 35 -2.12 11.02 16.74
C ASN A 35 -1.63 10.60 15.32
N TYR A 36 -1.61 9.30 15.02
CA TYR A 36 -1.20 8.75 13.72
C TYR A 36 -1.95 7.43 13.48
N ILE A 37 -3.09 7.52 12.79
CA ILE A 37 -3.99 6.39 12.52
C ILE A 37 -4.02 6.00 11.03
N ILE A 38 -3.49 6.86 10.17
CA ILE A 38 -3.46 6.71 8.72
C ILE A 38 -2.11 7.23 8.20
N PRO A 39 -1.50 6.60 7.18
CA PRO A 39 -0.23 7.07 6.65
C PRO A 39 -0.38 8.48 6.06
N ILE A 40 0.72 9.23 6.10
CA ILE A 40 0.77 10.56 5.51
C ILE A 40 0.68 10.48 3.98
N PRO A 41 0.10 11.49 3.30
CA PRO A 41 -0.14 11.44 1.85
C PRO A 41 1.12 11.23 1.00
N PHE A 42 2.28 11.64 1.51
CA PHE A 42 3.58 11.56 0.83
C PHE A 42 4.34 10.26 1.14
N ASP A 43 3.76 9.31 1.88
CA ASP A 43 4.35 8.00 2.06
C ASP A 43 4.29 7.21 0.75
N LYS A 44 5.43 7.19 0.04
CA LYS A 44 5.62 6.50 -1.24
C LYS A 44 5.20 5.02 -1.19
N ARG A 45 5.28 4.36 -0.02
CA ARG A 45 4.88 2.95 0.15
C ARG A 45 3.39 2.73 -0.10
N LEU A 46 2.56 3.76 0.05
CA LEU A 46 1.14 3.71 -0.31
C LEU A 46 0.93 3.27 -1.75
N MET A 47 1.77 3.75 -2.68
CA MET A 47 1.64 3.41 -4.09
C MET A 47 1.85 1.92 -4.35
N VAL A 48 2.82 1.30 -3.67
CA VAL A 48 3.10 -0.14 -3.80
C VAL A 48 2.03 -0.96 -3.11
N GLU A 49 1.79 -0.71 -1.82
CA GLU A 49 0.96 -1.59 -1.00
C GLU A 49 -0.51 -1.56 -1.39
N VAL A 50 -1.07 -0.36 -1.62
CA VAL A 50 -2.49 -0.22 -1.96
C VAL A 50 -2.75 -0.75 -3.36
N SER A 51 -1.90 -0.40 -4.33
CA SER A 51 -2.06 -0.86 -5.71
C SER A 51 -1.94 -2.38 -5.83
N SER A 52 -0.99 -2.99 -5.09
CA SER A 52 -0.81 -4.43 -5.07
C SER A 52 -2.01 -5.16 -4.46
N ALA A 53 -2.51 -4.68 -3.31
CA ALA A 53 -3.68 -5.27 -2.67
C ALA A 53 -4.95 -5.20 -3.53
N VAL A 54 -5.15 -4.07 -4.23
CA VAL A 54 -6.28 -3.91 -5.16
C VAL A 54 -6.12 -4.80 -6.39
N ALA A 55 -4.92 -4.87 -6.96
CA ALA A 55 -4.64 -5.72 -8.12
C ALA A 55 -4.88 -7.20 -7.81
N SER A 56 -4.37 -7.72 -6.69
CA SER A 56 -4.63 -9.09 -6.25
C SER A 56 -6.12 -9.35 -6.08
N SER A 57 -6.85 -8.44 -5.41
CA SER A 57 -8.31 -8.58 -5.24
C SER A 57 -9.07 -8.56 -6.57
N ALA A 58 -8.64 -7.77 -7.54
CA ALA A 58 -9.26 -7.74 -8.87
C ALA A 58 -9.01 -9.03 -9.66
N VAL A 59 -7.83 -9.64 -9.51
CA VAL A 59 -7.47 -10.92 -10.15
C VAL A 59 -8.21 -12.08 -9.50
N GLU A 60 -8.21 -12.17 -8.18
CA GLU A 60 -8.91 -13.22 -7.42
C GLU A 60 -10.43 -13.20 -7.66
N SER A 61 -11.01 -12.01 -7.84
CA SER A 61 -12.44 -11.87 -8.14
C SER A 61 -12.79 -12.07 -9.63
N GLY A 62 -11.80 -12.32 -10.49
CA GLY A 62 -12.01 -12.60 -11.92
C GLY A 62 -12.46 -11.40 -12.75
N VAL A 63 -12.44 -10.18 -12.19
CA VAL A 63 -12.81 -8.95 -12.93
C VAL A 63 -11.63 -8.35 -13.68
N ALA A 64 -10.40 -8.72 -13.31
CA ALA A 64 -9.21 -8.30 -14.01
C ALA A 64 -9.14 -8.91 -15.42
N ARG A 65 -8.71 -8.12 -16.40
CA ARG A 65 -8.50 -8.57 -17.79
C ARG A 65 -7.11 -9.20 -18.01
N VAL A 66 -6.27 -9.20 -16.98
CA VAL A 66 -4.90 -9.73 -17.02
C VAL A 66 -4.95 -11.22 -16.70
N LYS A 67 -4.30 -12.05 -17.54
CA LYS A 67 -4.34 -13.51 -17.41
C LYS A 67 -3.17 -14.07 -16.58
N ASP A 68 -1.97 -13.54 -16.81
CA ASP A 68 -0.72 -14.01 -16.18
C ASP A 68 -0.24 -12.98 -15.15
N PHE A 69 -1.05 -12.76 -14.11
CA PHE A 69 -0.69 -11.82 -13.05
C PHE A 69 0.32 -12.44 -12.07
N ASP A 70 1.45 -11.78 -11.90
CA ASP A 70 2.49 -12.10 -10.93
C ASP A 70 2.60 -10.93 -9.95
N LEU A 71 2.23 -11.17 -8.71
CA LEU A 71 2.17 -10.15 -7.67
C LEU A 71 3.55 -9.57 -7.36
N GLU A 72 4.58 -10.42 -7.29
CA GLU A 72 5.93 -9.98 -6.94
C GLU A 72 6.51 -9.12 -8.07
N LYS A 73 6.39 -9.55 -9.33
CA LYS A 73 6.78 -8.72 -10.48
C LYS A 73 6.03 -7.40 -10.54
N TYR A 74 4.74 -7.42 -10.18
CA TYR A 74 3.95 -6.19 -10.14
C TYR A 74 4.44 -5.24 -9.04
N ARG A 75 4.78 -5.76 -7.86
CA ARG A 75 5.38 -4.98 -6.76
C ARG A 75 6.72 -4.39 -7.18
N GLU A 76 7.63 -5.18 -7.75
CA GLU A 76 8.93 -4.72 -8.27
C GLU A 76 8.75 -3.58 -9.29
N LYS A 77 7.82 -3.75 -10.23
CA LYS A 77 7.48 -2.70 -11.20
C LYS A 77 7.03 -1.41 -10.51
N LEU A 78 6.14 -1.49 -9.53
CA LEU A 78 5.68 -0.31 -8.79
C LEU A 78 6.82 0.35 -8.02
N ILE A 79 7.72 -0.43 -7.42
CA ILE A 79 8.90 0.09 -6.71
C ILE A 79 9.81 0.87 -7.68
N SER A 80 10.01 0.37 -8.91
CA SER A 80 10.81 1.09 -9.93
C SER A 80 10.21 2.41 -10.43
N MET A 81 8.97 2.74 -10.04
CA MET A 81 8.26 3.98 -10.43
C MET A 81 8.32 5.08 -9.35
N ILE A 82 8.99 4.82 -8.22
CA ILE A 82 9.03 5.66 -7.01
C ILE A 82 10.40 6.32 -6.83
#